data_AF-A0A7S2MWZ5-F1
#
_entry.id   AF-A0A7S2MWZ5-F1
#
_cell.length_a   1.000
_cell.length_b   1.000
_cell.length_c   1.000
_cell.angle_alpha   90.00
_cell.angle_beta   90.00
_cell.angle_gamma   90.00
#
_symmetry.space_group_name_H-M   'P 1'
#
loop_
_entity.id
_entity.type
_entity.pdbx_description
1 polymer ?
#
loop_
_entity_poly.entity_id
_entity_poly.type
_entity_poly.pdbx_seq_one_letter_code
_entity_poly.pdbx_strand_id
1 'polypeptide(L)'
;PSPMPPKVLVTEWVRGAHLSALPAQDGLRMTRMAVEACTASLVLTGYVHADPHEGNLMLSEDGRIVFLDFGLMSTVDDTIMEAFARGIQACLAEDWKTLARCFKETGFVNDPIQFKASSSDSFAPFGTDPKTGEDLGLPQLAKELGEAMEATEGGTSRFGSLATVLNQELAPRWKMFTPPYVLLLIRTFLTLEGIAARVDPSFNIYEMAMPWAVRRSLSPSSTQGVATLRSTLLTEDNRIQWDRLLSIIPQQREPQRGEPQRGEHMRDGAIGE
;
A
#
# COMPACT_ATOMS: atom_id res chain seq x y z
N PRO A 1 -32.52 36.04 0.41
CA PRO A 1 -31.32 35.68 -0.37
C PRO A 1 -30.16 35.35 0.56
N SER A 2 -29.75 34.08 0.60
CA SER A 2 -28.51 33.70 1.31
C SER A 2 -27.33 34.48 0.71
N PRO A 3 -26.39 34.98 1.53
CA PRO A 3 -25.22 35.69 1.01
C PRO A 3 -24.47 34.79 0.03
N MET A 4 -24.10 35.32 -1.14
CA MET A 4 -23.31 34.56 -2.09
C MET A 4 -21.98 34.15 -1.45
N PRO A 5 -21.51 32.92 -1.68
CA PRO A 5 -20.25 32.48 -1.13
C PRO A 5 -19.10 33.35 -1.65
N PRO A 6 -18.02 33.52 -0.85
CA PRO A 6 -16.83 34.23 -1.28
C PRO A 6 -16.27 33.57 -2.56
N LYS A 7 -15.88 34.40 -3.53
CA LYS A 7 -15.42 33.96 -4.86
C LYS A 7 -13.89 33.95 -5.00
N VAL A 8 -13.17 34.36 -3.97
CA VAL A 8 -11.71 34.53 -4.00
C VAL A 8 -11.12 33.86 -2.75
N LEU A 9 -10.16 32.97 -2.98
CA LEU A 9 -9.30 32.39 -1.97
C LEU A 9 -7.90 33.03 -2.12
N VAL A 10 -7.32 33.50 -1.02
CA VAL A 10 -5.96 34.05 -1.00
C VAL A 10 -5.13 33.23 -0.01
N THR A 11 -4.00 32.73 -0.46
CA THR A 11 -3.04 31.94 0.31
C THR A 11 -1.67 32.62 0.31
N GLU A 12 -0.74 32.08 1.08
CA GLU A 12 0.65 32.50 0.98
C GLU A 12 1.22 32.16 -0.41
N TRP A 13 2.05 33.06 -0.95
CA TRP A 13 2.77 32.80 -2.19
C TRP A 13 3.99 31.95 -1.89
N VAL A 14 4.06 30.75 -2.48
CA VAL A 14 5.21 29.87 -2.35
C VAL A 14 6.02 29.87 -3.64
N ARG A 15 7.34 30.01 -3.53
CA ARG A 15 8.26 29.90 -4.68
C ARG A 15 8.73 28.45 -4.82
N GLY A 16 8.73 27.95 -6.05
CA GLY A 16 9.16 26.58 -6.35
C GLY A 16 9.00 26.23 -7.83
N ALA A 17 9.23 24.96 -8.15
CA ALA A 17 9.07 24.41 -9.48
C ALA A 17 8.14 23.20 -9.49
N HIS A 18 7.29 23.13 -10.52
CA HIS A 18 6.47 21.96 -10.79
C HIS A 18 7.32 20.80 -11.30
N LEU A 19 6.81 19.59 -11.14
CA LEU A 19 7.48 18.35 -11.54
C LEU A 19 8.02 18.37 -12.98
N SER A 20 7.27 18.92 -13.93
CA SER A 20 7.65 19.00 -15.35
C SER A 20 8.88 19.89 -15.63
N ALA A 21 9.20 20.80 -14.71
CA ALA A 21 10.34 21.71 -14.80
C ALA A 21 11.53 21.27 -13.94
N LEU A 22 11.38 20.19 -13.15
CA LEU A 22 12.44 19.70 -12.27
C LEU A 22 13.41 18.79 -13.00
N PRO A 23 14.72 18.84 -12.67
CA PRO A 23 15.65 17.78 -13.00
C PRO A 23 15.15 16.43 -12.47
N ALA A 24 15.50 15.33 -13.13
CA ALA A 24 15.03 13.99 -12.79
C ALA A 24 15.21 13.64 -11.29
N GLN A 25 16.38 13.95 -10.72
CA GLN A 25 16.67 13.71 -9.30
C GLN A 25 15.71 14.44 -8.34
N ASP A 26 15.36 15.69 -8.66
CA ASP A 26 14.51 16.52 -7.83
C ASP A 26 13.05 16.13 -8.02
N GLY A 27 12.68 15.72 -9.24
CA GLY A 27 11.40 15.09 -9.50
C GLY A 27 11.21 13.81 -8.69
N LEU A 28 12.21 12.93 -8.63
CA LEU A 28 12.15 11.71 -7.80
C LEU A 28 12.04 12.03 -6.31
N ARG A 29 12.82 13.00 -5.81
CA ARG A 29 12.73 13.46 -4.42
C ARG A 29 11.34 13.99 -4.11
N MET A 30 10.78 14.83 -4.99
CA MET A 30 9.43 15.37 -4.86
C MET A 30 8.39 14.25 -4.84
N THR A 31 8.48 13.27 -5.73
CA THR A 31 7.54 12.14 -5.78
C THR A 31 7.62 11.26 -4.54
N ARG A 32 8.82 11.00 -4.01
CA ARG A 32 9.00 10.28 -2.74
C ARG A 32 8.29 11.00 -1.59
N MET A 33 8.51 12.32 -1.46
CA MET A 33 7.82 13.14 -0.46
C MET A 33 6.30 13.15 -0.68
N ALA A 34 5.83 13.14 -1.93
CA ALA A 34 4.40 13.10 -2.25
C ALA A 34 3.75 11.78 -1.82
N VAL A 35 4.39 10.64 -2.12
CA VAL A 35 3.92 9.32 -1.70
C VAL A 35 3.89 9.25 -0.18
N GLU A 36 4.97 9.65 0.50
CA GLU A 36 5.02 9.69 1.97
C GLU A 36 3.92 10.56 2.57
N ALA A 37 3.74 11.78 2.06
CA ALA A 37 2.72 12.70 2.54
C ALA A 37 1.30 12.15 2.32
N CYS A 38 1.01 11.58 1.14
CA CYS A 38 -0.30 11.00 0.84
C CYS A 38 -0.58 9.75 1.68
N THR A 39 0.41 8.86 1.84
CA THR A 39 0.29 7.69 2.71
C THR A 39 0.08 8.11 4.15
N ALA A 40 0.91 9.01 4.69
CA ALA A 40 0.79 9.50 6.06
C ALA A 40 -0.57 10.17 6.31
N SER A 41 -1.03 11.00 5.36
CA SER A 41 -2.35 11.64 5.41
C SER A 41 -3.45 10.58 5.52
N LEU A 42 -3.43 9.58 4.65
CA LEU A 42 -4.40 8.48 4.65
C LEU A 42 -4.37 7.66 5.95
N VAL A 43 -3.20 7.16 6.37
CA VAL A 43 -3.14 6.14 7.44
C VAL A 43 -2.98 6.71 8.85
N LEU A 44 -2.57 7.97 9.00
CA LEU A 44 -2.39 8.61 10.31
C LEU A 44 -3.45 9.67 10.64
N THR A 45 -3.99 10.36 9.64
CA THR A 45 -4.91 11.48 9.87
C THR A 45 -6.32 11.22 9.36
N GLY A 46 -6.48 10.28 8.44
CA GLY A 46 -7.76 9.95 7.80
C GLY A 46 -8.15 10.94 6.71
N TYR A 47 -7.37 12.01 6.47
CA TYR A 47 -7.59 12.91 5.35
C TYR A 47 -7.01 12.32 4.07
N VAL A 48 -7.80 12.36 3.01
CA VAL A 48 -7.44 11.82 1.71
C VAL A 48 -7.45 12.96 0.69
N HIS A 49 -6.27 13.25 0.15
CA HIS A 49 -6.15 14.12 -1.01
C HIS A 49 -6.41 13.30 -2.27
N ALA A 50 -7.43 13.67 -3.02
CA ALA A 50 -7.95 12.87 -4.13
C ALA A 50 -7.32 13.18 -5.49
N ASP A 51 -6.62 14.31 -5.61
CA ASP A 51 -6.04 14.75 -6.88
C ASP A 51 -4.67 15.45 -6.76
N PRO A 52 -3.65 14.83 -6.10
CA PRO A 52 -2.31 15.40 -6.02
C PRO A 52 -1.53 15.13 -7.32
N HIS A 53 -2.06 15.64 -8.44
CA HIS A 53 -1.43 15.53 -9.75
C HIS A 53 -0.27 16.52 -9.90
N GLU A 54 0.55 16.37 -10.95
CA GLU A 54 1.75 17.19 -11.18
C GLU A 54 1.51 18.71 -11.19
N GLY A 55 0.32 19.16 -11.61
CA GLY A 55 -0.07 20.58 -11.55
C GLY A 55 -0.37 21.14 -10.15
N ASN A 56 -0.71 20.29 -9.18
CA ASN A 56 -1.08 20.67 -7.80
C ASN A 56 0.06 20.45 -6.81
N LEU A 57 1.17 19.90 -7.30
CA LEU A 57 2.37 19.66 -6.51
C LEU A 57 3.50 20.56 -7.00
N MET A 58 4.28 21.07 -6.06
CA MET A 58 5.47 21.86 -6.34
C MET A 58 6.58 21.51 -5.35
N LEU A 59 7.83 21.52 -5.82
CA LEU A 59 9.00 21.51 -4.96
C LEU A 59 9.42 22.96 -4.70
N SER A 60 9.30 23.40 -3.46
CA SER A 60 9.71 24.75 -3.06
C SER A 60 11.24 24.91 -3.03
N GLU A 61 11.71 26.16 -3.11
CA GLU A 61 13.14 26.49 -3.08
C GLU A 61 13.84 26.03 -1.79
N ASP A 62 13.10 25.88 -0.68
CA ASP A 62 13.62 25.35 0.58
C ASP A 62 13.60 23.81 0.66
N GLY A 63 13.19 23.14 -0.41
CA GLY A 63 13.22 21.69 -0.54
C GLY A 63 12.03 20.95 0.09
N ARG A 64 10.95 21.67 0.44
CA ARG A 64 9.68 21.07 0.88
C ARG A 64 8.74 20.82 -0.30
N ILE A 65 7.95 19.75 -0.20
CA ILE A 65 6.80 19.54 -1.08
C ILE A 65 5.65 20.49 -0.69
N VAL A 66 4.98 21.05 -1.70
CA VAL A 66 3.87 21.98 -1.56
C VAL A 66 2.66 21.41 -2.29
N PHE A 67 1.53 21.35 -1.59
CA PHE A 67 0.21 21.07 -2.16
C PHE A 67 -0.50 22.40 -2.38
N LEU A 68 -0.90 22.69 -3.62
CA LEU A 68 -1.47 23.98 -4.02
C LEU A 68 -3.00 24.02 -3.92
N ASP A 69 -3.63 22.88 -4.11
CA ASP A 69 -5.08 22.72 -4.14
C ASP A 69 -5.51 21.70 -3.09
N PHE A 70 -6.63 21.94 -2.43
CA PHE A 70 -7.28 21.02 -1.48
C PHE A 70 -8.79 20.91 -1.78
N GLY A 71 -9.20 21.21 -3.01
CA GLY A 71 -10.60 21.20 -3.45
C GLY A 71 -11.22 19.81 -3.50
N LEU A 72 -10.39 18.78 -3.66
CA LEU A 72 -10.81 17.37 -3.64
C LEU A 72 -10.18 16.67 -2.43
N MET A 73 -10.81 16.88 -1.27
CA MET A 73 -10.47 16.20 -0.02
C MET A 73 -11.62 15.30 0.42
N SER A 74 -11.27 14.14 0.97
CA SER A 74 -12.20 13.22 1.63
C SER A 74 -11.67 12.83 3.00
N THR A 75 -12.50 12.17 3.79
CA THR A 75 -12.13 11.61 5.09
C THR A 75 -12.47 10.13 5.15
N VAL A 76 -11.64 9.37 5.87
CA VAL A 76 -11.89 7.97 6.19
C VAL A 76 -11.83 7.77 7.71
N ASP A 77 -12.53 6.75 8.21
CA ASP A 77 -12.53 6.42 9.63
C ASP A 77 -11.32 5.55 10.04
N ASP A 78 -11.16 5.34 11.34
CA ASP A 78 -10.09 4.56 11.95
C ASP A 78 -9.97 3.12 11.42
N THR A 79 -11.11 2.49 11.15
CA THR A 79 -11.18 1.11 10.65
C THR A 79 -10.57 1.04 9.25
N ILE A 80 -10.95 2.00 8.39
CA ILE A 80 -10.41 2.12 7.05
C ILE A 80 -8.92 2.42 7.08
N MET A 81 -8.45 3.33 7.94
CA MET A 81 -7.02 3.64 8.10
C MET A 81 -6.20 2.40 8.48
N GLU A 82 -6.69 1.62 9.44
CA GLU A 82 -6.03 0.37 9.88
C GLU A 82 -6.08 -0.73 8.80
N ALA A 83 -7.16 -0.81 8.02
CA ALA A 83 -7.26 -1.74 6.91
C ALA A 83 -6.31 -1.37 5.76
N PHE A 84 -6.15 -0.09 5.42
CA PHE A 84 -5.15 0.36 4.44
C PHE A 84 -3.72 0.07 4.91
N ALA A 85 -3.40 0.35 6.18
CA ALA A 85 -2.09 0.05 6.74
C ALA A 85 -1.77 -1.45 6.69
N ARG A 86 -2.74 -2.32 7.01
CA ARG A 86 -2.59 -3.77 6.86
C ARG A 86 -2.51 -4.21 5.40
N GLY A 87 -3.28 -3.60 4.51
CA GLY A 87 -3.26 -3.89 3.08
C GLY A 87 -1.89 -3.62 2.45
N ILE A 88 -1.24 -2.50 2.78
CA ILE A 88 0.13 -2.18 2.33
C ILE A 88 1.12 -3.27 2.76
N GLN A 89 1.05 -3.68 4.03
CA GLN A 89 1.91 -4.75 4.55
C GLN A 89 1.63 -6.09 3.87
N ALA A 90 0.36 -6.40 3.63
CA ALA A 90 -0.08 -7.62 2.98
C ALA A 90 0.39 -7.71 1.52
N CYS A 91 0.37 -6.61 0.78
CA CYS A 91 0.94 -6.56 -0.58
C CYS A 91 2.43 -6.88 -0.58
N LEU A 92 3.21 -6.30 0.34
CA LEU A 92 4.66 -6.54 0.45
C LEU A 92 5.01 -7.96 0.89
N ALA A 93 4.21 -8.53 1.79
CA ALA A 93 4.41 -9.87 2.31
C ALA A 93 3.76 -10.96 1.44
N GLU A 94 3.12 -10.57 0.32
CA GLU A 94 2.31 -11.45 -0.52
C GLU A 94 1.24 -12.23 0.28
N ASP A 95 0.73 -11.61 1.37
CA ASP A 95 -0.32 -12.18 2.20
C ASP A 95 -1.70 -11.85 1.62
N TRP A 96 -2.05 -12.57 0.56
CA TRP A 96 -3.31 -12.40 -0.17
C TRP A 96 -4.55 -12.68 0.70
N LYS A 97 -4.41 -13.50 1.75
CA LYS A 97 -5.49 -13.75 2.71
C LYS A 97 -5.80 -12.53 3.55
N THR A 98 -4.75 -11.87 4.07
CA THR A 98 -4.92 -10.61 4.81
C THR A 98 -5.41 -9.49 3.89
N LEU A 99 -4.91 -9.41 2.65
CA LEU A 99 -5.36 -8.40 1.69
C LEU A 99 -6.85 -8.56 1.34
N ALA A 100 -7.29 -9.80 1.05
CA ALA A 100 -8.70 -10.10 0.80
C ALA A 100 -9.60 -9.75 1.99
N ARG A 101 -9.11 -9.95 3.23
CA ARG A 101 -9.83 -9.56 4.45
C ARG A 101 -9.97 -8.04 4.55
N CYS A 102 -8.92 -7.30 4.20
CA CYS A 102 -8.97 -5.83 4.17
C CYS A 102 -10.01 -5.34 3.14
N PHE A 103 -10.15 -5.99 1.99
CA PHE A 103 -11.21 -5.65 1.03
C PHE A 103 -12.62 -5.86 1.58
N LYS A 104 -12.85 -6.95 2.34
CA LYS A 104 -14.12 -7.17 3.04
C LYS A 104 -14.39 -6.09 4.08
N GLU A 105 -13.42 -5.81 4.94
CA GLU A 105 -13.55 -4.85 6.05
C GLU A 105 -13.75 -3.40 5.57
N THR A 106 -13.20 -3.05 4.41
CA THR A 106 -13.34 -1.70 3.82
C THR A 106 -14.58 -1.54 2.94
N GLY A 107 -15.38 -2.59 2.77
CA GLY A 107 -16.57 -2.58 1.92
C GLY A 107 -16.25 -2.59 0.41
N PHE A 108 -15.02 -2.95 0.03
CA PHE A 108 -14.66 -3.24 -1.36
C PHE A 108 -15.37 -4.48 -1.88
N VAL A 109 -15.61 -5.44 -0.99
CA VAL A 109 -16.44 -6.62 -1.23
C VAL A 109 -17.47 -6.68 -0.10
N ASN A 110 -18.74 -6.46 -0.43
CA ASN A 110 -19.82 -6.48 0.54
C ASN A 110 -20.45 -7.88 0.65
N ASP A 111 -21.03 -8.19 1.82
CA ASP A 111 -22.02 -9.28 1.90
C ASP A 111 -23.12 -9.02 0.84
N PRO A 112 -23.60 -10.04 0.12
CA PRO A 112 -24.62 -9.91 -0.91
C PRO A 112 -25.98 -9.63 -0.26
N ILE A 113 -26.17 -8.45 0.32
CA ILE A 113 -27.45 -8.06 0.92
C ILE A 113 -28.57 -7.95 -0.15
N GLN A 114 -28.29 -8.06 -1.46
CA GLN A 114 -29.34 -8.08 -2.49
C GLN A 114 -29.04 -8.98 -3.69
N PHE A 115 -28.69 -10.26 -3.49
CA PHE A 115 -28.64 -11.20 -4.61
C PHE A 115 -29.81 -12.18 -4.61
N LYS A 116 -30.71 -12.03 -5.59
CA LYS A 116 -31.59 -13.12 -6.05
C LYS A 116 -30.83 -13.87 -7.15
N ALA A 117 -30.39 -15.08 -6.86
CA ALA A 117 -29.75 -15.95 -7.84
C ALA A 117 -30.69 -16.25 -9.01
N SER A 118 -30.21 -16.06 -10.24
CA SER A 118 -30.77 -16.67 -11.45
C SER A 118 -30.08 -18.01 -11.72
N SER A 119 -30.78 -19.00 -12.26
CA SER A 119 -30.23 -20.33 -12.59
C SER A 119 -29.16 -20.32 -13.69
N SER A 120 -28.90 -19.17 -14.31
CA SER A 120 -27.95 -18.98 -15.42
C SER A 120 -26.66 -18.23 -15.03
N ASP A 121 -26.52 -17.84 -13.77
CA ASP A 121 -25.45 -16.94 -13.32
C ASP A 121 -24.20 -17.71 -12.85
N SER A 122 -23.02 -17.37 -13.40
CA SER A 122 -21.72 -17.96 -13.02
C SER A 122 -20.97 -17.05 -12.03
N PHE A 123 -21.47 -16.89 -10.80
CA PHE A 123 -20.86 -16.02 -9.79
C PHE A 123 -20.57 -16.78 -8.48
N ALA A 124 -19.52 -16.36 -7.76
CA ALA A 124 -19.13 -16.95 -6.47
C ALA A 124 -19.77 -16.19 -5.30
N PRO A 125 -20.30 -16.88 -4.27
CA PRO A 125 -20.79 -16.24 -3.05
C PRO A 125 -19.62 -15.73 -2.19
N PHE A 126 -19.80 -14.58 -1.53
CA PHE A 126 -18.86 -14.02 -0.56
C PHE A 126 -19.64 -13.68 0.72
N GLY A 127 -19.15 -14.05 1.91
CA GLY A 127 -19.89 -13.87 3.16
C GLY A 127 -19.66 -15.00 4.16
N THR A 128 -20.47 -15.04 5.21
CA THR A 128 -20.38 -16.07 6.26
C THR A 128 -21.58 -17.00 6.17
N ASP A 129 -21.36 -18.32 6.17
CA ASP A 129 -22.44 -19.30 6.25
C ASP A 129 -23.19 -19.11 7.60
N PRO A 130 -24.50 -18.79 7.59
CA PRO A 130 -25.23 -18.51 8.82
C PRO A 130 -25.46 -19.75 9.71
N LYS A 131 -25.17 -20.97 9.23
CA LYS A 131 -25.27 -22.22 9.98
C LYS A 131 -23.92 -22.71 10.50
N THR A 132 -22.86 -22.57 9.71
CA THR A 132 -21.52 -23.08 10.08
C THR A 132 -20.59 -22.00 10.60
N GLY A 133 -20.87 -20.72 10.33
CA GLY A 133 -19.99 -19.60 10.65
C GLY A 133 -18.76 -19.50 9.74
N GLU A 134 -18.69 -20.30 8.67
CA GLU A 134 -17.55 -20.37 7.77
C GLU A 134 -17.56 -19.23 6.73
N ASP A 135 -16.40 -18.66 6.41
CA ASP A 135 -16.30 -17.65 5.34
C ASP A 135 -16.30 -18.34 3.97
N LEU A 136 -17.43 -18.23 3.25
CA LEU A 136 -17.72 -18.96 2.01
C LEU A 136 -16.94 -18.45 0.79
N GLY A 137 -16.25 -17.31 0.89
CA GLY A 137 -15.62 -16.67 -0.26
C GLY A 137 -14.20 -16.16 -0.02
N LEU A 138 -13.80 -15.85 1.21
CA LEU A 138 -12.49 -15.28 1.51
C LEU A 138 -11.32 -16.19 1.09
N PRO A 139 -11.31 -17.51 1.35
CA PRO A 139 -10.22 -18.38 0.92
C PRO A 139 -10.08 -18.43 -0.61
N GLN A 140 -11.22 -18.44 -1.32
CA GLN A 140 -11.25 -18.50 -2.78
C GLN A 140 -10.84 -17.15 -3.39
N LEU A 141 -11.33 -16.02 -2.86
CA LEU A 141 -10.91 -14.68 -3.27
C LEU A 141 -9.41 -14.48 -3.06
N ALA A 142 -8.88 -14.88 -1.91
CA ALA A 142 -7.45 -14.79 -1.62
C ALA A 142 -6.61 -15.62 -2.60
N LYS A 143 -7.08 -16.83 -2.96
CA LYS A 143 -6.42 -17.68 -3.94
C LYS A 143 -6.44 -17.04 -5.34
N GLU A 144 -7.60 -16.62 -5.82
CA GLU A 144 -7.75 -15.98 -7.13
C GLU A 144 -6.96 -14.67 -7.23
N LEU A 145 -6.94 -13.88 -6.16
CA LEU A 145 -6.12 -12.68 -6.06
C LEU A 145 -4.63 -13.02 -6.17
N GLY A 146 -4.15 -14.02 -5.42
CA GLY A 146 -2.76 -14.45 -5.49
C GLY A 146 -2.35 -14.91 -6.89
N GLU A 147 -3.17 -15.78 -7.52
CA GLU A 147 -2.93 -16.29 -8.87
C GLU A 147 -2.88 -15.15 -9.92
N ALA A 148 -3.81 -14.19 -9.84
CA ALA A 148 -3.85 -13.05 -10.76
C ALA A 148 -2.68 -12.06 -10.54
N MET A 149 -2.30 -11.83 -9.28
CA MET A 149 -1.17 -10.97 -8.94
C MET A 149 0.17 -11.56 -9.38
N GLU A 150 0.35 -12.88 -9.24
CA GLU A 150 1.55 -13.59 -9.73
C GLU A 150 1.66 -13.58 -11.26
N ALA A 151 0.52 -13.67 -11.95
CA ALA A 151 0.47 -13.61 -13.42
C ALA A 151 0.69 -12.19 -13.98
N THR A 152 0.50 -11.14 -13.17
CA THR A 152 0.57 -9.75 -13.62
C THR A 152 1.97 -9.17 -13.40
N GLU A 153 2.57 -8.60 -14.46
CA GLU A 153 3.88 -7.95 -14.35
C GLU A 153 3.85 -6.81 -13.30
N GLY A 154 4.77 -6.86 -12.35
CA GLY A 154 4.84 -5.90 -11.25
C GLY A 154 3.75 -6.04 -10.20
N GLY A 155 3.01 -7.15 -10.16
CA GLY A 155 1.97 -7.41 -9.16
C GLY A 155 2.41 -7.12 -7.72
N THR A 156 3.64 -7.48 -7.35
CA THR A 156 4.15 -7.33 -5.98
C THR A 156 4.79 -5.98 -5.67
N SER A 157 5.04 -5.15 -6.68
CA SER A 157 5.79 -3.90 -6.54
C SER A 157 5.06 -2.66 -7.03
N ARG A 158 3.98 -2.83 -7.81
CA ARG A 158 3.21 -1.75 -8.43
C ARG A 158 1.77 -1.74 -7.93
N PHE A 159 1.33 -0.58 -7.48
CA PHE A 159 -0.06 -0.30 -7.17
C PHE A 159 -0.94 -0.38 -8.42
N GLY A 160 -0.42 0.00 -9.59
CA GLY A 160 -1.16 -0.11 -10.85
C GLY A 160 -1.48 -1.54 -11.28
N SER A 161 -0.61 -2.50 -10.96
CA SER A 161 -0.87 -3.91 -11.21
C SER A 161 -2.03 -4.42 -10.34
N LEU A 162 -2.04 -4.07 -9.04
CA LEU A 162 -3.17 -4.36 -8.16
C LEU A 162 -4.47 -3.71 -8.67
N ALA A 163 -4.44 -2.42 -9.02
CA ALA A 163 -5.60 -1.73 -9.56
C ALA A 163 -6.14 -2.38 -10.85
N THR A 164 -5.26 -2.94 -11.67
CA THR A 164 -5.63 -3.65 -12.91
C THR A 164 -6.31 -4.97 -12.60
N VAL A 165 -5.68 -5.83 -11.77
CA VAL A 165 -6.25 -7.12 -11.34
C VAL A 165 -7.61 -6.94 -10.70
N LEU A 166 -7.74 -5.96 -9.79
CA LEU A 166 -9.01 -5.67 -9.11
C LEU A 166 -10.11 -5.29 -10.11
N ASN A 167 -9.84 -4.39 -11.05
CA ASN A 167 -10.86 -3.88 -11.97
C ASN A 167 -11.20 -4.84 -13.12
N GLN A 168 -10.21 -5.54 -13.67
CA GLN A 168 -10.37 -6.33 -14.89
C GLN A 168 -10.70 -7.81 -14.61
N GLU A 169 -10.15 -8.38 -13.54
CA GLU A 169 -10.26 -9.82 -13.27
C GLU A 169 -11.23 -10.13 -12.12
N LEU A 170 -11.09 -9.43 -11.00
CA LEU A 170 -11.83 -9.76 -9.78
C LEU A 170 -13.18 -9.04 -9.69
N ALA A 171 -13.28 -7.76 -10.08
CA ALA A 171 -14.51 -6.99 -10.00
C ALA A 171 -15.71 -7.64 -10.72
N PRO A 172 -15.58 -8.19 -11.94
CA PRO A 172 -16.70 -8.85 -12.62
C PRO A 172 -17.19 -10.11 -11.91
N ARG A 173 -16.28 -10.87 -11.29
CA ARG A 173 -16.57 -12.16 -10.63
C ARG A 173 -17.14 -11.98 -9.23
N TRP A 174 -16.55 -11.06 -8.47
CA TRP A 174 -16.83 -10.84 -7.06
C TRP A 174 -17.77 -9.66 -6.80
N LYS A 175 -18.27 -9.00 -7.85
CA LYS A 175 -19.12 -7.80 -7.79
C LYS A 175 -18.55 -6.75 -6.84
N MET A 176 -17.24 -6.53 -6.95
CA MET A 176 -16.54 -5.57 -6.12
C MET A 176 -17.16 -4.18 -6.32
N PHE A 177 -17.45 -3.51 -5.21
CA PHE A 177 -17.92 -2.13 -5.22
C PHE A 177 -16.80 -1.26 -4.70
N THR A 178 -16.19 -0.48 -5.59
CA THR A 178 -15.14 0.46 -5.19
C THR A 178 -15.78 1.75 -4.70
N PRO A 179 -15.69 2.09 -3.40
CA PRO A 179 -16.25 3.33 -2.89
C PRO A 179 -15.63 4.56 -3.58
N PRO A 180 -16.37 5.68 -3.72
CA PRO A 180 -15.87 6.86 -4.42
C PRO A 180 -14.52 7.39 -3.90
N TYR A 181 -14.30 7.38 -2.58
CA TYR A 181 -13.03 7.81 -1.99
C TYR A 181 -11.85 6.94 -2.41
N VAL A 182 -12.07 5.66 -2.74
CA VAL A 182 -11.01 4.77 -3.19
C VAL A 182 -10.65 4.99 -4.65
N LEU A 183 -11.61 5.34 -5.51
CA LEU A 183 -11.30 5.72 -6.89
C LEU A 183 -10.32 6.91 -6.93
N LEU A 184 -10.50 7.83 -5.99
CA LEU A 184 -9.62 8.98 -5.80
C LEU A 184 -8.23 8.59 -5.28
N LEU A 185 -8.17 7.66 -4.32
CA LEU A 185 -6.89 7.09 -3.85
C LEU A 185 -6.16 6.36 -4.98
N ILE A 186 -6.88 5.58 -5.78
CA ILE A 186 -6.31 4.85 -6.92
C ILE A 186 -5.69 5.84 -7.89
N ARG A 187 -6.42 6.89 -8.26
CA ARG A 187 -5.92 7.95 -9.15
C ARG A 187 -4.67 8.63 -8.60
N THR A 188 -4.68 8.93 -7.30
CA THR A 188 -3.56 9.55 -6.59
C THR A 188 -2.30 8.70 -6.68
N PHE A 189 -2.36 7.45 -6.21
CA PHE A 189 -1.18 6.59 -6.17
C PHE A 189 -0.72 6.11 -7.54
N LEU A 190 -1.64 5.90 -8.50
CA LEU A 190 -1.27 5.64 -9.90
C LEU A 190 -0.48 6.79 -10.52
N THR A 191 -0.90 8.03 -10.25
CA THR A 191 -0.21 9.21 -10.79
C THR A 191 1.20 9.30 -10.20
N LEU A 192 1.32 9.16 -8.88
CA LEU A 192 2.61 9.20 -8.19
C LEU A 192 3.54 8.05 -8.60
N GLU A 193 3.02 6.84 -8.76
CA GLU A 193 3.75 5.68 -9.26
C GLU A 193 4.25 5.90 -10.69
N GLY A 194 3.39 6.36 -11.59
CA GLY A 194 3.76 6.62 -12.98
C GLY A 194 4.85 7.69 -13.09
N ILE A 195 4.81 8.70 -12.22
CA ILE A 195 5.90 9.69 -12.12
C ILE A 195 7.19 9.04 -11.64
N ALA A 196 7.14 8.26 -10.55
CA ALA A 196 8.31 7.64 -9.96
C ALA A 196 8.99 6.67 -10.92
N ALA A 197 8.20 5.83 -11.61
CA ALA A 197 8.69 4.81 -12.54
C ALA A 197 9.44 5.40 -13.74
N ARG A 198 9.17 6.65 -14.15
CA ARG A 198 9.93 7.34 -15.20
C ARG A 198 11.36 7.67 -14.79
N VAL A 199 11.60 7.86 -13.49
CA VAL A 199 12.91 8.25 -12.96
C VAL A 199 13.64 7.06 -12.34
N ASP A 200 12.91 6.20 -11.64
CA ASP A 200 13.41 5.03 -10.95
C ASP A 200 12.52 3.82 -11.31
N PRO A 201 12.91 3.02 -12.31
CA PRO A 201 12.14 1.84 -12.73
C PRO A 201 12.00 0.77 -11.64
N SER A 202 12.86 0.81 -10.62
CA SER A 202 12.82 -0.10 -9.46
C SER A 202 12.01 0.44 -8.29
N PHE A 203 11.37 1.60 -8.44
CA PHE A 203 10.58 2.22 -7.39
C PHE A 203 9.42 1.32 -6.97
N ASN A 204 9.42 0.92 -5.70
CA ASN A 204 8.34 0.19 -5.07
C ASN A 204 7.54 1.13 -4.17
N ILE A 205 6.30 1.42 -4.57
CA ILE A 205 5.43 2.33 -3.82
C ILE A 205 5.03 1.77 -2.45
N TYR A 206 4.92 0.45 -2.32
CA TYR A 206 4.56 -0.18 -1.06
C TYR A 206 5.71 -0.09 -0.05
N GLU A 207 6.96 -0.26 -0.49
CA GLU A 207 8.14 -0.08 0.36
C GLU A 207 8.22 1.35 0.92
N MET A 208 7.93 2.35 0.06
CA MET A 208 7.86 3.75 0.49
C MET A 208 6.74 4.01 1.49
N ALA A 209 5.60 3.32 1.35
CA ALA A 209 4.46 3.45 2.26
C ALA A 209 4.65 2.69 3.58
N MET A 210 5.56 1.70 3.62
CA MET A 210 5.72 0.75 4.73
C MET A 210 5.98 1.41 6.09
N PRO A 211 6.86 2.42 6.24
CA PRO A 211 7.11 3.03 7.55
C PRO A 211 5.84 3.64 8.17
N TRP A 212 4.97 4.19 7.35
CA TRP A 212 3.70 4.79 7.78
C TRP A 212 2.66 3.73 8.12
N ALA A 213 2.60 2.65 7.32
CA ALA A 213 1.76 1.50 7.60
C ALA A 213 2.12 0.84 8.94
N VAL A 214 3.41 0.60 9.20
CA VAL A 214 3.91 0.05 10.47
C VAL A 214 3.58 1.00 11.62
N ARG A 215 3.81 2.32 11.45
CA ARG A 215 3.48 3.31 12.48
C ARG A 215 2.00 3.29 12.85
N ARG A 216 1.09 3.16 11.88
CA ARG A 216 -0.35 3.02 12.15
C ARG A 216 -0.65 1.71 12.89
N SER A 217 -0.07 0.59 12.48
CA SER A 217 -0.26 -0.71 13.15
C SER A 217 0.26 -0.75 14.60
N LEU A 218 1.28 0.05 14.93
CA LEU A 218 1.80 0.20 16.29
C LEU A 218 1.03 1.21 17.14
N SER A 219 0.11 1.96 16.55
CA SER A 219 -0.75 2.94 17.23
C SER A 219 -2.22 2.76 16.82
N PRO A 220 -2.80 1.56 17.02
CA PRO A 220 -4.18 1.31 16.68
C PRO A 220 -5.10 2.15 17.56
N SER A 221 -6.20 2.62 16.99
CA SER A 221 -7.24 3.35 17.71
C SER A 221 -8.57 2.61 17.71
N SER A 222 -8.75 1.59 16.86
CA SER A 222 -9.92 0.71 16.91
C SER A 222 -9.76 -0.40 17.95
N THR A 223 -10.88 -0.90 18.47
CA THR A 223 -10.90 -2.07 19.38
C THR A 223 -10.25 -3.30 18.75
N GLN A 224 -10.49 -3.53 17.46
CA GLN A 224 -9.93 -4.66 16.71
C GLN A 224 -8.40 -4.50 16.54
N GLY A 225 -7.94 -3.29 16.22
CA GLY A 225 -6.53 -2.96 16.10
C GLY A 225 -5.79 -3.15 17.42
N VAL A 226 -6.36 -2.67 18.53
CA VAL A 226 -5.81 -2.88 19.88
C VAL A 226 -5.72 -4.36 20.22
N ALA A 227 -6.78 -5.13 19.92
CA ALA A 227 -6.78 -6.58 20.14
C ALA A 227 -5.71 -7.30 19.28
N THR A 228 -5.52 -6.87 18.04
CA THR A 228 -4.52 -7.42 17.10
C THR A 228 -3.10 -7.10 17.54
N LEU A 229 -2.82 -5.85 17.93
CA LEU A 229 -1.52 -5.45 18.45
C LEU A 229 -1.21 -6.22 19.74
N ARG A 230 -2.18 -6.31 20.65
CA ARG A 230 -2.06 -7.07 21.89
C ARG A 230 -1.75 -8.54 21.62
N SER A 231 -2.50 -9.22 20.76
CA SER A 231 -2.28 -10.65 20.45
C SER A 231 -1.01 -10.92 19.63
N THR A 232 -0.42 -9.87 19.05
CA THR A 232 0.90 -9.94 18.39
C THR A 232 2.04 -9.84 19.41
N LEU A 233 1.91 -8.97 20.41
CA LEU A 233 2.96 -8.70 21.39
C LEU A 233 2.87 -9.57 22.65
N LEU A 234 1.66 -9.96 23.06
CA LEU A 234 1.37 -10.57 24.35
C LEU A 234 0.57 -11.87 24.18
N THR A 235 0.84 -12.85 25.03
CA THR A 235 0.00 -14.05 25.20
C THR A 235 -1.30 -13.71 25.94
N GLU A 236 -2.24 -14.65 25.99
CA GLU A 236 -3.48 -14.50 26.78
C GLU A 236 -3.16 -14.19 28.26
N ASP A 237 -2.11 -14.80 28.81
CA ASP A 237 -1.61 -14.59 30.17
C ASP A 237 -0.78 -13.29 30.36
N ASN A 238 -0.84 -12.34 29.43
CA ASN A 238 -0.07 -11.08 29.46
C ASN A 238 1.46 -11.25 29.45
N ARG A 239 2.00 -12.33 28.87
CA ARG A 239 3.46 -12.50 28.72
C ARG A 239 3.91 -12.04 27.33
N ILE A 240 5.09 -11.42 27.25
CA ILE A 240 5.67 -10.99 25.98
C ILE A 240 5.98 -12.21 25.11
N GLN A 241 5.55 -12.17 23.85
CA GLN A 241 5.86 -13.19 22.83
C GLN A 241 7.23 -12.91 22.19
N TRP A 242 8.31 -13.19 22.94
CA TRP A 242 9.68 -12.89 22.51
C TRP A 242 10.06 -13.52 21.17
N ASP A 243 9.69 -14.78 20.93
CA ASP A 243 10.03 -15.48 19.69
C ASP A 243 9.44 -14.78 18.46
N ARG A 244 8.20 -14.28 18.59
CA ARG A 244 7.52 -13.55 17.53
C ARG A 244 8.14 -12.17 17.32
N LEU A 245 8.44 -11.45 18.39
CA LEU A 245 9.14 -10.16 18.33
C LEU A 245 10.52 -10.28 17.66
N LEU A 246 11.28 -11.31 18.02
CA LEU A 246 12.59 -11.58 17.45
C LEU A 246 12.51 -12.03 15.99
N SER A 247 11.43 -12.71 15.57
CA SER A 247 11.21 -13.05 14.16
C SER A 247 10.92 -11.84 13.27
N ILE A 248 10.45 -10.73 13.84
CA ILE A 248 10.13 -9.50 13.10
C ILE A 248 11.39 -8.64 12.89
N ILE A 249 12.42 -8.82 13.72
CA ILE A 249 13.70 -8.13 13.53
C ILE A 249 14.42 -8.84 12.39
N PRO A 250 14.72 -8.17 11.26
CA PRO A 250 15.49 -8.77 10.19
C PRO A 250 16.84 -9.21 10.77
N GLN A 251 17.10 -10.52 10.75
CA GLN A 251 18.41 -11.05 11.10
C GLN A 251 19.41 -10.42 10.11
N GLN A 252 20.31 -9.56 10.60
CA GLN A 252 21.39 -9.06 9.78
C GLN A 252 22.13 -10.29 9.25
N ARG A 253 22.08 -10.51 7.93
CA ARG A 253 22.94 -11.49 7.28
C ARG A 253 24.36 -11.08 7.61
N GLU A 254 25.03 -11.87 8.45
CA GLU A 254 26.48 -11.73 8.63
C GLU A 254 27.10 -11.79 7.23
N PRO A 255 27.95 -10.82 6.84
CA PRO A 255 28.69 -10.94 5.60
C PRO A 255 29.50 -12.23 5.69
N GLN A 256 29.24 -13.16 4.78
CA GLN A 256 30.03 -14.37 4.63
C GLN A 256 31.50 -13.94 4.56
N ARG A 257 32.25 -14.16 5.65
CA ARG A 257 33.70 -13.99 5.64
C ARG A 257 34.21 -15.04 4.66
N GLY A 258 34.54 -14.59 3.45
CA GLY A 258 35.21 -15.42 2.47
C GLY A 258 36.43 -16.08 3.10
N GLU A 259 36.50 -17.41 3.01
CA GLU A 259 37.68 -18.15 3.38
C GLU A 259 38.88 -17.61 2.59
N PRO A 260 40.06 -17.43 3.21
CA PRO A 260 41.25 -17.08 2.47
C PRO A 260 41.61 -18.26 1.57
N GLN A 261 41.63 -18.02 0.25
CA GLN A 261 42.20 -18.96 -0.72
C GLN A 261 43.63 -19.30 -0.25
N ARG A 262 43.82 -20.56 0.15
CA ARG A 262 45.15 -21.11 0.36
C ARG A 262 45.87 -21.07 -0.98
N GLY A 263 46.91 -20.24 -1.06
CA GLY A 263 47.79 -20.15 -2.21
C GLY A 263 48.32 -21.53 -2.58
N GLU A 264 48.19 -21.87 -3.86
CA GLU A 264 48.87 -23.01 -4.46
C GLU A 264 50.38 -22.81 -4.33
N HIS A 265 51.02 -23.83 -3.77
CA HIS A 265 52.46 -23.95 -3.67
C HIS A 265 53.11 -23.91 -5.05
N MET A 266 53.85 -22.84 -5.31
CA MET A 266 54.96 -22.79 -6.26
C MET A 266 56.16 -23.54 -5.65
N ARG A 267 56.68 -24.55 -6.35
CA ARG A 267 58.04 -25.16 -6.34
C ARG A 267 57.99 -26.38 -7.27
N ASP A 268 58.90 -26.70 -8.17
CA ASP A 268 60.19 -26.14 -8.58
C ASP A 268 60.57 -26.82 -9.92
N GLY A 269 61.30 -26.08 -10.77
CA GLY A 269 62.49 -26.61 -11.46
C GLY A 269 62.33 -27.30 -12.84
N ALA A 270 62.83 -26.63 -13.88
CA ALA A 270 63.77 -27.25 -14.83
C ALA A 270 64.58 -26.17 -15.57
N ILE A 271 65.90 -26.29 -15.44
CA ILE A 271 66.97 -25.59 -16.15
C ILE A 271 67.23 -26.35 -17.47
N GLY A 272 67.54 -25.66 -18.57
CA GLY A 272 68.16 -26.31 -19.74
C GLY A 272 68.19 -25.47 -21.02
N GLU A 273 69.39 -24.92 -21.29
CA GLU A 273 69.95 -24.36 -22.55
C GLU A 273 69.36 -23.10 -23.19
#